data_AF-A0A4U6SBL9-F1
#
_entry.id   AF-A0A4U6SBL9-F1
#
_cell.length_a   1.000
_cell.length_b   1.000
_cell.length_c   1.000
_cell.angle_alpha   90.00
_cell.angle_beta   90.00
_cell.angle_gamma   90.00
#
_symmetry.space_group_name_H-M   'P 1'
#
loop_
_entity.id
_entity.type
_entity.pdbx_description
1 polymer ?
#
loop_
_entity_poly.entity_id
_entity_poly.type
_entity_poly.pdbx_seq_one_letter_code
_entity_poly.pdbx_strand_id
1 'polypeptide(L)'
;MVGYPILWDETFSIDQLSKCCPYEISEIEEYLFGNHYHWSLDEELTTFEVVDSHVQLRNAERHYWLFEARDRAKQRQWLVVIGTGKSPFDPSKKMKRWMYAMTNDDNLSLEQFLDQEYREQLAADRRSR
;
A
#
# COMPACT_ATOMS: atom_id res chain seq x y z
N MET A 1 5.50 -13.25 3.87
CA MET A 1 5.64 -11.80 3.60
C MET A 1 5.81 -11.06 4.91
N VAL A 2 6.89 -10.30 5.01
CA VAL A 2 7.08 -9.29 6.07
C VAL A 2 6.54 -7.97 5.52
N GLY A 3 5.83 -7.21 6.34
CA GLY A 3 5.21 -5.97 5.90
C GLY A 3 5.32 -4.87 6.93
N TYR A 4 5.24 -3.64 6.45
CA TYR A 4 5.12 -2.45 7.28
C TYR A 4 3.65 -2.14 7.56
N PRO A 5 3.35 -1.60 8.75
CA PRO A 5 1.98 -1.31 9.15
C PRO A 5 1.36 -0.24 8.25
N ILE A 6 0.04 -0.27 8.15
CA ILE A 6 -0.69 0.71 7.37
C ILE A 6 -0.52 2.13 7.95
N LEU A 7 -0.35 3.12 7.07
CA LEU A 7 -0.52 4.53 7.38
C LEU A 7 -1.83 5.00 6.78
N TRP A 8 -2.68 5.71 7.53
CA TRP A 8 -3.98 6.15 7.02
C TRP A 8 -4.42 7.52 7.56
N ASP A 9 -5.23 8.20 6.75
CA ASP A 9 -5.95 9.41 7.13
C ASP A 9 -7.47 9.13 7.15
N GLU A 10 -8.09 9.22 8.33
CA GLU A 10 -9.54 9.11 8.48
C GLU A 10 -10.23 10.41 8.08
N THR A 11 -11.28 10.33 7.25
CA THR A 11 -12.19 11.47 7.03
C THR A 11 -13.64 10.99 6.94
N PHE A 12 -14.56 11.80 7.48
CA PHE A 12 -15.99 11.47 7.51
C PHE A 12 -16.71 11.65 6.16
N SER A 13 -16.11 12.37 5.21
CA SER A 13 -16.61 12.43 3.84
C SER A 13 -15.49 12.29 2.81
N ILE A 14 -15.74 11.46 1.81
CA ILE A 14 -15.02 11.43 0.54
C ILE A 14 -16.10 11.55 -0.51
N ASP A 15 -16.31 12.77 -1.01
CA ASP A 15 -17.33 13.03 -2.04
C ASP A 15 -16.92 12.44 -3.39
N GLN A 16 -15.61 12.30 -3.63
CA GLN A 16 -15.07 11.74 -4.86
C GLN A 16 -13.75 11.00 -4.61
N LEU A 17 -13.63 9.78 -5.16
CA LEU A 17 -12.35 9.06 -5.19
C LEU A 17 -11.35 9.81 -6.08
N SER A 18 -10.14 10.03 -5.56
CA SER A 18 -9.08 10.67 -6.33
C SER A 18 -8.79 9.89 -7.61
N LYS A 19 -8.56 10.61 -8.72
CA LYS A 19 -8.12 10.00 -9.98
C LYS A 19 -6.61 9.73 -9.99
N CYS A 20 -5.85 10.45 -9.18
CA CYS A 20 -4.39 10.34 -9.05
C CYS A 20 -4.03 9.75 -7.69
N CYS A 21 -2.83 9.16 -7.59
CA CYS A 21 -2.29 8.69 -6.33
C CYS A 21 -2.31 9.83 -5.28
N PRO A 22 -2.81 9.59 -4.05
CA PRO A 22 -2.91 10.60 -3.01
C PRO A 22 -1.61 10.81 -2.22
N TYR A 23 -0.54 10.10 -2.59
CA TYR A 23 0.80 10.25 -2.03
C TYR A 23 1.80 10.56 -3.14
N GLU A 24 2.74 11.45 -2.85
CA GLU A 24 3.94 11.66 -3.66
C GLU A 24 4.97 10.55 -3.44
N ILE A 25 5.88 10.36 -4.40
CA ILE A 25 6.93 9.34 -4.31
C ILE A 25 7.80 9.54 -3.05
N SER A 26 8.11 10.79 -2.71
CA SER A 26 8.84 11.15 -1.50
C SER A 26 8.11 10.72 -0.22
N GLU A 27 6.79 10.90 -0.15
CA GLU A 27 5.98 10.44 1.00
C GLU A 27 6.04 8.90 1.13
N ILE A 28 6.09 8.17 0.01
CA ILE A 28 6.22 6.70 0.01
C ILE A 28 7.60 6.29 0.54
N GLU A 29 8.67 6.93 0.06
CA GLU A 29 10.05 6.66 0.50
C GLU A 29 10.23 6.97 1.99
N GLU A 30 9.69 8.10 2.47
CA GLU A 30 9.70 8.48 3.89
C GLU A 30 8.96 7.45 4.75
N TYR A 31 7.82 6.95 4.29
CA TYR A 31 7.08 5.89 4.97
C TYR A 31 7.90 4.60 5.07
N LEU A 32 8.52 4.16 3.97
CA LEU A 32 9.34 2.94 3.97
C LEU A 32 10.56 3.11 4.88
N PHE A 33 11.24 4.25 4.80
CA PHE A 33 12.41 4.56 5.63
C PHE A 33 12.05 4.63 7.11
N GLY A 34 10.99 5.36 7.46
CA GLY A 34 10.54 5.51 8.84
C GLY A 34 10.13 4.19 9.48
N ASN A 35 9.44 3.33 8.72
CA ASN A 35 9.09 2.00 9.22
C ASN A 35 10.29 1.06 9.31
N HIS A 36 11.21 1.09 8.34
CA HIS A 36 12.44 0.32 8.43
C HIS A 36 13.25 0.71 9.68
N TYR A 37 13.44 2.01 9.88
CA TYR A 37 14.13 2.55 11.06
C TYR A 37 13.48 2.09 12.37
N HIS A 38 12.15 2.02 12.42
CA HIS A 38 11.43 1.69 13.65
C HIS A 38 11.27 0.19 13.91
N TRP A 39 11.05 -0.61 12.88
CA TRP A 39 10.64 -2.01 12.99
C TRP A 39 11.73 -3.02 12.62
N SER A 40 12.80 -2.57 11.96
CA SER A 40 13.92 -3.42 11.51
C SER A 40 15.23 -3.03 12.19
N LEU A 41 15.23 -2.92 13.52
CA LEU A 41 16.39 -2.44 14.32
C LEU A 41 17.66 -3.29 14.15
N ASP A 42 17.52 -4.57 13.83
CA ASP A 42 18.64 -5.49 13.60
C ASP A 42 19.18 -5.43 12.16
N GLU A 43 18.53 -4.65 11.29
CA GLU A 43 18.91 -4.50 9.88
C GLU A 43 19.74 -3.23 9.67
N GLU A 44 20.65 -3.27 8.69
CA GLU A 44 21.40 -2.06 8.30
C GLU A 44 20.44 -1.00 7.74
N LEU A 45 20.59 0.24 8.23
CA LEU A 45 19.84 1.38 7.72
C LEU A 45 19.98 1.46 6.20
N THR A 46 18.85 1.43 5.52
CA THR A 46 18.79 1.48 4.06
C THR A 46 18.03 2.70 3.57
N THR A 47 18.18 2.99 2.28
CA THR A 47 17.30 3.89 1.55
C THR A 47 16.48 3.08 0.57
N PHE A 48 15.24 3.53 0.36
CA PHE A 48 14.33 2.94 -0.60
C PHE A 48 14.32 3.78 -1.86
N GLU A 49 14.32 3.09 -3.00
CA GLU A 49 14.11 3.71 -4.30
C GLU A 49 12.78 3.22 -4.84
N VAL A 50 11.82 4.13 -4.93
CA VAL A 50 10.49 3.83 -5.47
C VAL A 50 10.51 4.03 -6.99
N VAL A 51 10.09 3.00 -7.71
CA VAL A 51 9.98 3.03 -9.17
C VAL A 51 8.67 3.72 -9.54
N ASP A 52 8.72 4.74 -10.39
CA ASP A 52 7.53 5.50 -10.87
C ASP A 52 6.63 4.69 -11.84
N SER A 53 6.77 3.37 -11.85
CA SER A 53 5.88 2.45 -12.56
C SER A 53 4.91 1.86 -11.54
N HIS A 54 3.62 2.13 -11.73
CA HIS A 54 2.57 1.61 -10.87
C HIS A 54 1.46 0.95 -11.67
N VAL A 55 0.82 -0.05 -11.06
CA VAL A 55 -0.42 -0.63 -11.55
C VAL A 55 -1.56 -0.04 -10.74
N GLN A 56 -2.68 0.24 -11.39
CA GLN A 56 -3.87 0.78 -10.73
C GLN A 56 -5.06 -0.15 -10.90
N LEU A 57 -5.89 -0.22 -9.85
CA LEU A 57 -7.17 -0.93 -9.88
C LEU A 57 -8.24 -0.02 -9.32
N ARG A 58 -9.32 0.19 -10.06
CA ARG A 58 -10.40 1.08 -9.65
C ARG A 58 -11.76 0.40 -9.76
N ASN A 59 -12.59 0.59 -8.74
CA ASN A 59 -14.01 0.27 -8.78
C ASN A 59 -14.85 1.44 -8.23
N ALA A 60 -16.14 1.20 -7.97
CA ALA A 60 -17.05 2.22 -7.46
C ALA A 60 -16.78 2.64 -5.99
N GLU A 61 -16.21 1.76 -5.16
CA GLU A 61 -16.00 1.96 -3.73
C GLU A 61 -14.55 2.27 -3.35
N ARG A 62 -13.58 1.88 -4.20
CA ARG A 62 -12.15 1.91 -3.93
C ARG A 62 -11.32 2.22 -5.17
N HIS A 63 -10.17 2.82 -4.93
CA HIS A 63 -9.13 3.01 -5.92
C HIS A 63 -7.80 2.64 -5.28
N TYR A 64 -7.02 1.82 -5.98
CA TYR A 64 -5.72 1.35 -5.56
C TYR A 64 -4.63 1.74 -6.55
N TRP A 65 -3.45 2.01 -6.02
CA TRP A 65 -2.20 2.15 -6.75
C TRP A 65 -1.17 1.23 -6.10
N LEU A 66 -0.43 0.48 -6.91
CA LEU A 66 0.63 -0.39 -6.44
C LEU A 66 1.96 0.06 -7.04
N PHE A 67 2.90 0.45 -6.17
CA PHE A 67 4.24 0.85 -6.54
C PHE A 67 5.24 -0.25 -6.21
N GLU A 68 6.29 -0.37 -7.02
CA GLU A 68 7.48 -1.12 -6.68
C GLU A 68 8.48 -0.21 -5.95
N ALA A 69 9.09 -0.72 -4.89
CA ALA A 69 10.24 -0.10 -4.25
C ALA A 69 11.37 -1.10 -4.08
N ARG A 70 12.61 -0.63 -4.08
CA ARG A 70 13.80 -1.45 -3.84
C ARG A 70 14.58 -0.92 -2.65
N ASP A 71 14.87 -1.84 -1.74
CA ASP A 71 15.84 -1.63 -0.67
C ASP A 71 17.26 -1.64 -1.28
N ARG A 72 18.01 -0.55 -1.17
CA ARG A 72 19.36 -0.47 -1.75
C ARG A 72 20.39 -1.34 -1.05
N ALA A 73 20.31 -1.49 0.27
CA ALA A 73 21.24 -2.30 1.05
C ALA A 73 21.07 -3.80 0.72
N LYS A 74 19.83 -4.29 0.63
CA LYS A 74 19.55 -5.72 0.46
C LYS A 74 19.13 -6.13 -0.94
N GLN A 75 18.93 -5.17 -1.84
CA GLN A 75 18.36 -5.39 -3.17
C GLN A 75 17.02 -6.15 -3.12
N ARG A 76 16.27 -5.99 -2.02
CA ARG A 76 14.98 -6.64 -1.81
C ARG A 76 13.87 -5.80 -2.44
N GLN A 77 12.97 -6.45 -3.17
CA GLN A 77 11.80 -5.82 -3.75
C GLN A 77 10.68 -5.70 -2.71
N TRP A 78 10.07 -4.53 -2.67
CA TRP A 78 8.92 -4.18 -1.86
C TRP A 78 7.78 -3.75 -2.76
N LEU A 79 6.56 -4.12 -2.39
CA LEU A 79 5.33 -3.73 -3.05
C LEU A 79 4.58 -2.81 -2.11
N VAL A 80 4.35 -1.57 -2.53
CA VAL A 80 3.63 -0.56 -1.76
C VAL A 80 2.22 -0.42 -2.32
N VAL A 81 1.24 -0.79 -1.52
CA VAL A 81 -0.18 -0.65 -1.86
C VAL A 81 -0.69 0.64 -1.24
N ILE A 82 -1.27 1.48 -2.09
CA ILE A 82 -1.94 2.71 -1.72
C ILE A 82 -3.39 2.58 -2.09
N GLY A 83 -4.30 3.05 -1.24
CA GLY A 83 -5.71 3.05 -1.57
C GLY A 83 -6.48 4.23 -1.00
N THR A 84 -7.67 4.43 -1.57
CA THR A 84 -8.66 5.41 -1.13
C THR A 84 -10.06 4.80 -1.14
N GLY A 85 -10.99 5.40 -0.42
CA GLY A 85 -12.39 4.97 -0.40
C GLY A 85 -12.69 4.09 0.80
N LYS A 86 -13.32 2.95 0.58
CA LYS A 86 -13.71 2.05 1.68
C LYS A 86 -12.49 1.48 2.41
N SER A 87 -12.50 1.53 3.74
CA SER A 87 -11.38 1.07 4.57
C SER A 87 -11.07 -0.41 4.32
N PRO A 88 -9.78 -0.82 4.42
CA PRO A 88 -9.39 -2.22 4.37
C PRO A 88 -9.68 -2.97 5.68
N PHE A 89 -9.98 -2.28 6.79
CA PHE A 89 -10.28 -2.91 8.10
C PHE A 89 -11.77 -2.95 8.41
N ASP A 90 -12.46 -1.87 8.11
CA ASP A 90 -13.87 -1.69 8.43
C ASP A 90 -14.64 -1.23 7.19
N PRO A 91 -15.36 -2.14 6.51
CA PRO A 91 -16.08 -1.80 5.29
C PRO A 91 -17.18 -0.73 5.48
N SER A 92 -17.58 -0.43 6.71
CA SER A 92 -18.54 0.65 7.01
C SER A 92 -17.91 2.04 6.99
N LYS A 93 -16.58 2.12 7.09
CA LYS A 93 -15.83 3.38 7.10
C LYS A 93 -15.20 3.68 5.75
N LYS A 94 -15.02 4.98 5.50
CA LYS A 94 -14.23 5.49 4.38
C LYS A 94 -12.94 6.14 4.91
N MET A 95 -11.87 5.97 4.16
CA MET A 95 -10.53 6.50 4.45
C MET A 95 -10.06 7.32 3.25
N LYS A 96 -9.61 8.55 3.52
CA LYS A 96 -9.23 9.51 2.47
C LYS A 96 -8.10 8.95 1.63
N ARG A 97 -7.08 8.42 2.32
CA ARG A 97 -5.93 7.74 1.76
C ARG A 97 -5.36 6.79 2.82
N TRP A 98 -4.79 5.70 2.36
CA TRP A 98 -4.05 4.75 3.18
C TRP A 98 -2.93 4.12 2.36
N MET A 99 -1.88 3.65 3.01
CA MET A 99 -0.79 2.92 2.36
C MET A 99 -0.19 1.86 3.28
N TYR A 100 0.25 0.75 2.72
CA TYR A 100 1.10 -0.23 3.41
C TYR A 100 2.13 -0.82 2.43
N ALA A 101 3.15 -1.47 2.95
CA ALA A 101 4.15 -2.14 2.13
C ALA A 101 4.39 -3.58 2.57
N MET A 102 4.70 -4.47 1.62
CA MET A 102 5.07 -5.85 1.87
C MET A 102 6.27 -6.25 1.01
N THR A 103 7.07 -7.18 1.49
CA THR A 103 8.15 -7.80 0.71
C THR A 103 7.58 -8.71 -0.37
N ASN A 104 8.12 -8.64 -1.60
CA ASN A 104 7.72 -9.53 -2.69
C ASN A 104 8.48 -10.87 -2.65
N ASP A 105 8.40 -11.59 -1.53
CA ASP A 105 9.17 -12.83 -1.34
C ASP A 105 8.77 -13.93 -2.35
N ASP A 106 7.53 -13.87 -2.86
CA ASP A 106 6.96 -14.83 -3.80
C ASP A 106 7.20 -14.45 -5.28
N ASN A 107 7.93 -13.36 -5.54
CA ASN A 107 8.23 -12.84 -6.89
C ASN A 107 6.99 -12.68 -7.78
N LEU A 108 5.88 -12.21 -7.21
CA LEU A 108 4.65 -11.95 -7.94
C LEU A 108 4.82 -10.73 -8.86
N SER A 109 4.12 -10.72 -10.00
CA SER A 109 3.97 -9.49 -10.79
C SER A 109 3.10 -8.48 -10.03
N LEU A 110 3.24 -7.19 -10.36
CA LEU A 110 2.41 -6.14 -9.77
C LEU A 110 0.92 -6.40 -9.96
N GLU A 111 0.51 -6.86 -11.14
CA GLU A 111 -0.88 -7.19 -11.46
C GLU A 111 -1.39 -8.39 -10.66
N GLN A 112 -0.58 -9.45 -10.54
CA GLN A 112 -0.93 -10.64 -9.78
C GLN A 112 -1.12 -10.32 -8.31
N PHE A 113 -0.19 -9.55 -7.74
CA PHE A 113 -0.25 -9.13 -6.36
C PHE A 113 -1.48 -8.25 -6.11
N LEU A 114 -1.73 -7.24 -6.97
CA LEU A 114 -2.87 -6.34 -6.80
C LEU A 114 -4.21 -7.07 -6.93
N ASP A 115 -4.34 -8.03 -7.85
CA ASP A 115 -5.55 -8.85 -7.98
C ASP A 115 -5.75 -9.76 -6.77
N GLN A 116 -4.68 -10.33 -6.20
CA GLN A 116 -4.75 -11.10 -4.96
C GLN A 116 -5.25 -10.24 -3.79
N GLU A 117 -4.58 -9.11 -3.51
CA GLU A 117 -4.95 -8.20 -2.42
C GLU A 117 -6.39 -7.70 -2.55
N TYR A 118 -6.81 -7.39 -3.78
CA TYR A 118 -8.17 -6.97 -4.07
C TYR A 118 -9.20 -8.06 -3.76
N ARG A 119 -8.95 -9.31 -4.18
CA ARG A 119 -9.84 -10.45 -3.90
C ARG A 119 -9.93 -10.74 -2.42
N GLU A 120 -8.82 -10.66 -1.70
CA GLU A 120 -8.78 -10.86 -0.25
C GLU A 120 -9.61 -9.80 0.48
N GLN A 121 -9.49 -8.52 0.09
CA GLN A 121 -10.34 -7.46 0.66
C GLN A 121 -11.82 -7.63 0.33
N LEU A 122 -12.18 -8.05 -0.89
CA LEU A 122 -13.57 -8.36 -1.22
C LEU A 122 -14.12 -9.52 -0.38
N ALA A 123 -13.29 -10.54 -0.10
CA ALA A 123 -13.68 -11.64 0.75
C ALA A 123 -13.85 -11.20 2.22
N ALA A 124 -12.97 -10.33 2.73
CA ALA A 124 -13.08 -9.76 4.07
C ALA A 124 -14.36 -8.92 4.23
N ASP A 125 -14.64 -8.05 3.26
CA ASP A 125 -15.86 -7.22 3.25
C ASP A 125 -17.15 -8.03 3.37
N ARG A 126 -17.18 -9.21 2.74
CA ARG A 126 -18.35 -10.11 2.78
C ARG A 126 -18.52 -10.77 4.14
N ARG A 127 -17.44 -10.99 4.89
CA ARG A 127 -17.48 -11.60 6.23
C ARG A 127 -17.88 -10.60 7.31
N SER A 128 -17.62 -9.31 7.09
CA SER A 128 -17.90 -8.23 8.03
C SER A 128 -19.30 -7.61 7.85
N ARG A 129 -20.15 -8.17 6.98
CA ARG A 129 -21.57 -7.82 6.81
C ARG A 129 -22.45 -8.79 7.58
#